data_AF-A0A533SGN1-F1
#
_entry.id   AF-A0A533SGN1-F1
#
_cell.length_a   1.000
_cell.length_b   1.000
_cell.length_c   1.000
_cell.angle_alpha   90.00
_cell.angle_beta   90.00
_cell.angle_gamma   90.00
#
_symmetry.space_group_name_H-M   'P 1'
#
loop_
_entity.id
_entity.type
_entity.pdbx_description
1 polymer ?
#
loop_
_entity_poly.entity_id
_entity_poly.type
_entity_poly.pdbx_seq_one_letter_code
_entity_poly.pdbx_strand_id
1 'polypeptide(L)' 'PSPNRYFLALELLGVSASDTLAVGDRLDTDILGGHRAGCRTALVLSGVTTAQAANSWEPKPDLIANDLTELVNMI' A
#
# COMPACT_ATOMS: atom_id res chain seq x y z
N PRO A 1 -4.55 -4.60 -10.86
CA PRO A 1 -3.34 -4.04 -11.48
C PRO A 1 -2.23 -5.08 -11.68
N SER A 2 -1.44 -4.90 -12.74
CA SER A 2 -0.18 -5.63 -12.90
C SER A 2 0.85 -5.14 -11.85
N PRO A 3 1.61 -6.03 -11.20
CA PRO A 3 2.65 -5.66 -10.23
C PRO A 3 3.91 -5.07 -10.87
N ASN A 4 4.01 -5.01 -12.20
CA ASN A 4 5.22 -4.60 -12.92
C ASN A 4 5.77 -3.23 -12.50
N ARG A 5 4.90 -2.27 -12.12
CA ARG A 5 5.34 -0.96 -11.62
C ARG A 5 6.11 -1.07 -10.30
N TYR A 6 5.68 -1.96 -9.40
CA TYR A 6 6.38 -2.22 -8.15
C TYR A 6 7.69 -2.95 -8.40
N PHE A 7 7.71 -3.96 -9.28
CA PHE A 7 8.96 -4.66 -9.61
C PHE A 7 10.02 -3.70 -10.16
N LEU A 8 9.65 -2.80 -11.07
CA LEU A 8 10.57 -1.78 -11.58
C LEU A 8 11.05 -0.84 -10.46
N ALA A 9 10.16 -0.41 -9.57
CA ALA A 9 10.54 0.47 -8.46
C ALA A 9 11.51 -0.22 -7.48
N LEU A 10 11.26 -1.48 -7.13
CA LEU A 10 12.12 -2.29 -6.27
C LEU A 10 13.51 -2.47 -6.89
N GLU A 11 13.57 -2.77 -8.19
CA GLU A 11 14.83 -2.91 -8.94
C GLU A 11 15.62 -1.59 -8.96
N LEU A 12 14.95 -0.47 -9.27
CA LEU A 12 15.58 0.86 -9.31
C LEU A 12 16.11 1.31 -7.95
N LEU A 13 15.41 0.97 -6.88
CA LEU A 13 15.79 1.33 -5.51
C LEU A 13 16.77 0.33 -4.88
N GLY A 14 16.97 -0.84 -5.49
CA GLY A 14 17.85 -1.89 -4.96
C GLY A 14 17.37 -2.50 -3.65
N VAL A 15 16.05 -2.54 -3.42
CA VAL A 15 15.44 -3.04 -2.18
C VAL A 15 14.59 -4.29 -2.43
N SER A 16 14.41 -5.11 -1.39
CA SER A 16 13.54 -6.28 -1.45
C SER A 16 12.07 -5.89 -1.20
N ALA A 17 11.14 -6.67 -1.73
CA ALA A 17 9.71 -6.48 -1.44
C ALA A 17 9.39 -6.64 0.06
N SER A 18 10.06 -7.59 0.74
CA SER A 18 9.86 -7.84 2.17
C SER A 18 10.30 -6.66 3.06
N ASP A 19 11.25 -5.85 2.60
CA ASP A 19 11.74 -4.66 3.31
C ASP A 19 11.06 -3.37 2.82
N THR A 20 10.01 -3.49 2.00
CA THR A 20 9.33 -2.34 1.37
C THR A 20 7.87 -2.24 1.83
N LEU A 21 7.44 -1.02 2.17
CA LEU A 21 6.05 -0.68 2.45
C LEU A 21 5.46 0.10 1.26
N ALA A 22 4.50 -0.52 0.57
CA ALA A 22 3.72 0.13 -0.49
C ALA A 22 2.61 0.99 0.13
N VAL A 23 2.72 2.32 -0.01
CA VAL A 23 1.75 3.28 0.53
C VAL A 23 0.89 3.86 -0.59
N GLY A 24 -0.42 3.96 -0.38
CA GLY A 24 -1.33 4.62 -1.32
C GLY A 24 -2.72 4.88 -0.75
N ASP A 25 -3.59 5.46 -1.56
CA ASP A 25 -4.95 5.86 -1.18
C ASP A 25 -6.03 5.06 -1.91
N ARG A 26 -5.65 4.16 -2.82
CA ARG A 26 -6.57 3.31 -3.58
C ARG A 26 -6.32 1.82 -3.35
N LEU A 27 -7.41 1.13 -3.02
CA LEU A 27 -7.39 -0.32 -2.74
C LEU A 27 -7.08 -1.16 -3.98
N ASP A 28 -7.71 -0.85 -5.11
CA ASP A 28 -7.65 -1.64 -6.32
C ASP A 28 -6.34 -1.44 -7.08
N THR A 29 -5.62 -0.32 -6.88
CA THR A 29 -4.32 -0.03 -7.49
C THR A 29 -3.14 -0.22 -6.57
N ASP A 30 -3.12 0.49 -5.45
CA ASP A 30 -1.91 0.63 -4.64
C ASP A 30 -1.79 -0.57 -3.70
N ILE A 31 -2.87 -0.86 -2.97
CA ILE A 31 -2.89 -2.00 -2.04
C ILE A 31 -2.84 -3.32 -2.79
N LEU A 32 -3.72 -3.53 -3.78
CA LEU A 32 -3.69 -4.76 -4.58
C LEU A 32 -2.40 -4.90 -5.39
N GLY A 33 -1.80 -3.79 -5.84
CA GLY A 33 -0.53 -3.79 -6.54
C GLY A 33 0.65 -4.20 -5.64
N GLY A 34 0.75 -3.59 -4.45
CA GLY A 34 1.76 -3.90 -3.45
C GLY A 34 1.70 -5.35 -2.98
N HIS A 35 0.49 -5.84 -2.66
CA HIS A 35 0.29 -7.24 -2.29
C HIS A 35 0.74 -8.22 -3.38
N ARG A 36 0.37 -7.95 -4.64
CA ARG A 36 0.80 -8.79 -5.77
C ARG A 36 2.31 -8.76 -6.00
N ALA A 37 2.97 -7.67 -5.59
CA ALA A 37 4.42 -7.54 -5.65
C ALA A 37 5.13 -8.17 -4.43
N GLY A 38 4.39 -8.64 -3.43
CA GLY A 38 4.94 -9.20 -2.19
C GLY A 38 5.38 -8.14 -1.16
N CYS A 39 5.00 -6.88 -1.35
CA CYS A 39 5.27 -5.81 -0.40
C CYS A 39 4.24 -5.83 0.74
N ARG A 40 4.63 -5.37 1.92
CA ARG A 40 3.65 -4.89 2.91
C ARG A 40 2.95 -3.65 2.37
N THR A 41 1.73 -3.39 2.82
CA THR A 41 0.87 -2.32 2.29
C THR A 41 0.32 -1.41 3.38
N ALA A 42 0.26 -0.12 3.10
CA ALA A 42 -0.40 0.87 3.95
C ALA A 42 -1.39 1.70 3.14
N LEU A 43 -2.61 1.80 3.64
CA LEU A 43 -3.65 2.66 3.08
C LEU A 43 -3.74 3.96 3.89
N VAL A 44 -3.69 5.10 3.21
CA VAL A 44 -4.02 6.40 3.80
C VAL A 44 -5.41 6.85 3.37
N LEU A 45 -6.22 7.30 4.34
CA LEU A 45 -7.62 7.70 4.12
C LEU A 45 -7.79 9.17 3.71
N SER A 46 -6.69 9.90 3.56
CA SER A 46 -6.67 11.30 3.12
C SER A 46 -6.98 11.50 1.64
N GLY A 47 -7.11 10.41 0.87
CA GLY A 47 -7.34 10.42 -0.57
C GLY A 47 -8.71 9.84 -0.97
N VAL A 48 -8.72 8.89 -1.89
CA VAL A 48 -9.94 8.37 -2.55
C VAL A 48 -10.70 7.35 -1.69
N THR A 49 -10.00 6.44 -1.03
CA THR A 49 -10.66 5.34 -0.30
C THR A 49 -11.24 5.81 1.03
N THR A 50 -12.48 5.43 1.30
CA THR A 50 -13.12 5.67 2.61
C THR A 50 -12.84 4.55 3.61
N ALA A 51 -12.93 4.85 4.90
CA ALA A 51 -12.77 3.84 5.96
C ALA A 51 -13.73 2.64 5.80
N GLN A 52 -14.97 2.89 5.36
CA GLN A 52 -15.95 1.83 5.15
C GLN A 52 -15.57 0.91 3.98
N ALA A 53 -15.06 1.48 2.89
CA ALA A 53 -14.56 0.70 1.76
C ALA A 53 -13.34 -0.13 2.17
N ALA A 54 -12.39 0.45 2.91
CA ALA A 54 -11.23 -0.26 3.44
C ALA A 54 -11.63 -1.44 4.35
N ASN A 55 -12.61 -1.23 5.22
CA ASN A 55 -13.14 -2.27 6.11
C ASN A 55 -13.85 -3.41 5.37
N SER A 56 -14.34 -3.17 4.15
CA SER A 56 -15.04 -4.18 3.34
C SER A 56 -14.15 -4.84 2.29
N TRP A 57 -12.94 -4.32 2.07
CA TRP A 57 -12.05 -4.77 1.02
C TRP A 57 -11.24 -6.01 1.41
N GLU A 58 -10.99 -6.88 0.42
CA GLU A 58 -10.06 -8.00 0.48
C GLU A 58 -9.19 -8.01 -0.79
N PRO A 59 -7.85 -8.23 -0.69
CA PRO A 59 -7.09 -8.49 0.54
C PRO A 59 -6.91 -7.23 1.42
N LYS A 60 -6.95 -7.41 2.75
CA LYS A 60 -6.76 -6.32 3.72
C LYS A 60 -5.41 -5.59 3.55
N PRO A 61 -5.37 -4.24 3.63
CA PRO A 61 -4.13 -3.51 3.86
C PRO A 61 -3.49 -3.93 5.18
N ASP A 62 -2.15 -3.94 5.28
CA ASP A 62 -1.46 -4.28 6.53
C ASP A 62 -1.56 -3.15 7.56
N LEU A 63 -1.59 -1.89 7.09
CA LEU A 63 -1.78 -0.69 7.89
C LEU A 63 -2.86 0.20 7.27
N ILE A 64 -3.64 0.86 8.11
CA ILE A 64 -4.58 1.90 7.71
C ILE A 64 -4.35 3.10 8.63
N ALA A 65 -4.14 4.28 8.04
CA ALA A 65 -3.93 5.54 8.73
C ALA A 65 -4.80 6.64 8.11
N ASN A 66 -5.14 7.69 8.87
CA ASN A 66 -5.92 8.80 8.32
C ASN A 66 -5.12 9.59 7.27
N ASP A 67 -3.81 9.75 7.46
CA ASP A 67 -2.91 10.42 6.53
C ASP A 67 -1.46 9.90 6.65
N LEU A 68 -0.55 10.48 5.86
CA LEU A 68 0.87 10.12 5.87
C LEU A 68 1.59 10.48 7.18
N THR A 69 1.16 11.55 7.87
CA THR A 69 1.78 11.96 9.15
C THR A 69 1.49 10.92 10.21
N GLU A 70 0.24 10.48 10.31
CA GLU A 70 -0.14 9.40 11.21
C GLU A 70 0.60 8.11 10.86
N LEU A 71 0.65 7.74 9.57
CA LEU A 71 1.36 6.52 9.14
C LEU A 71 2.83 6.52 9.56
N VAL A 72 3.54 7.63 9.38
CA VAL A 72 4.96 7.74 9.78
C VAL A 72 5.14 7.62 11.28
N ASN A 73 4.18 8.05 12.10
CA ASN A 73 4.23 7.91 13.56
C ASN A 73 3.92 6.47 14.03
N MET A 74 3.39 5.59 13.17
CA MET A 74 3.07 4.20 13.49
C MET A 74 4.24 3.24 13.25
N ILE A 75 5.27 3.66 12.52
CA ILE A 75 6.42 2.83 12.10
C ILE A 75 7.71 3.31 12.75
#